data_AF-A0A0F9WBE0-F1
#
_entry.id   AF-A0A0F9WBE0-F1
#
_cell.length_a   1.000
_cell.length_b   1.000
_cell.length_c   1.000
_cell.angle_alpha   90.00
_cell.angle_beta   90.00
_cell.angle_gamma   90.00
#
_symmetry.space_group_name_H-M   'P 1'
#
loop_
_entity.id
_entity.type
_entity.pdbx_description
1 polymer ?
#
loop_
_entity_poly.entity_id
_entity_poly.type
_entity_poly.pdbx_seq_one_letter_code
_entity_poly.pdbx_strand_id
1 'polypeptide(L)'
;MVWKFCLVDNLLFLKNANGNHKRVIVEGIMAAIKLEVQTLHRQKHYEHNRFYGLCKQLYFFIPKPLVRGFVQNAIFVHKHNL
;
A
#
# COMPACT_ATOMS: atom_id res chain seq x y z
N MET A 1 -0.91 -22.54 -6.61
CA MET A 1 -0.33 -21.33 -7.24
C MET A 1 1.02 -21.08 -6.58
N VAL A 2 2.14 -21.25 -7.30
CA VAL A 2 3.49 -21.11 -6.73
C VAL A 2 3.89 -19.64 -6.75
N TRP A 3 4.24 -19.09 -5.59
CA TRP A 3 4.83 -17.76 -5.47
C TRP A 3 6.34 -17.89 -5.30
N LYS A 4 7.10 -17.02 -5.97
CA LYS A 4 8.56 -16.96 -5.86
C LYS A 4 8.96 -15.58 -5.37
N PHE A 5 9.99 -15.53 -4.53
CA PHE A 5 10.61 -14.28 -4.14
C PHE A 5 11.53 -13.80 -5.25
N CYS A 6 11.50 -12.50 -5.52
CA CYS A 6 12.40 -11.83 -6.45
C CYS A 6 12.87 -10.52 -5.83
N LEU A 7 14.14 -10.19 -6.00
CA LEU A 7 14.71 -8.91 -5.58
C LEU A 7 14.88 -8.04 -6.82
N VAL A 8 14.32 -6.82 -6.81
CA VAL A 8 14.43 -5.85 -7.90
C VAL A 8 14.74 -4.50 -7.26
N ASP A 9 15.84 -3.85 -7.65
CA ASP A 9 16.26 -2.55 -7.11
C ASP A 9 16.29 -2.50 -5.56
N ASN A 10 16.83 -3.55 -4.94
CA ASN A 10 16.86 -3.76 -3.49
C ASN A 10 15.48 -3.87 -2.81
N LEU A 11 14.41 -4.02 -3.59
CA LEU A 11 13.06 -4.25 -3.10
C LEU A 11 12.66 -5.71 -3.31
N LEU A 12 12.10 -6.31 -2.26
CA LEU A 12 11.64 -7.69 -2.28
C LEU A 12 10.21 -7.75 -2.83
N PHE A 13 9.98 -8.65 -3.78
CA PHE A 13 8.69 -8.92 -4.40
C PHE A 13 8.33 -10.40 -4.33
N LEU A 14 7.03 -10.68 -4.24
CA LEU A 14 6.43 -11.98 -4.47
C LEU A 14 5.83 -11.99 -5.88
N LYS A 15 6.40 -12.83 -6.74
CA LYS A 15 5.96 -13.03 -8.13
C LYS A 15 5.16 -14.32 -8.23
N ASN A 16 4.03 -14.29 -8.92
CA ASN A 16 3.32 -15.51 -9.32
C ASN A 16 3.58 -15.86 -10.80
N ALA A 17 3.18 -17.07 -11.20
CA ALA A 17 3.35 -17.55 -12.58
C ALA A 17 2.62 -16.69 -13.64
N ASN A 18 1.63 -15.90 -13.23
CA ASN A 18 0.85 -15.02 -14.12
C ASN A 18 1.53 -13.66 -14.33
N GLY A 19 2.74 -13.45 -13.80
CA GLY A 19 3.44 -12.17 -13.90
C GLY A 19 2.94 -11.09 -12.93
N ASN A 20 2.06 -11.43 -11.98
CA ASN A 20 1.68 -10.50 -10.92
C ASN A 20 2.84 -10.41 -9.92
N HIS A 21 3.22 -9.18 -9.59
CA HIS A 21 4.22 -8.89 -8.58
C HIS A 21 3.56 -8.15 -7.42
N LYS A 22 3.83 -8.60 -6.20
CA LYS A 22 3.41 -7.92 -4.98
C LYS A 22 4.62 -7.57 -4.17
N ARG A 23 4.75 -6.31 -3.76
CA ARG A 23 5.86 -5.88 -2.92
C ARG A 23 5.74 -6.50 -1.53
N VAL A 24 6.85 -7.01 -1.02
CA VAL A 24 6.96 -7.55 0.33
C VAL A 24 7.41 -6.44 1.26
N ILE A 25 6.74 -6.34 2.40
CA ILE A 25 7.10 -5.41 3.46
C ILE A 25 8.18 -6.08 4.30
N VAL A 26 9.38 -5.52 4.26
CA VAL A 26 10.49 -5.91 5.14
C VAL A 26 10.75 -4.82 6.17
N GLU A 27 11.45 -5.16 7.24
CA GLU A 27 11.88 -4.18 8.24
C GLU A 27 12.78 -3.10 7.59
N GLY A 28 12.68 -1.86 8.04
CA GLY A 28 13.44 -0.73 7.50
C GLY A 28 12.79 0.02 6.32
N ILE A 29 11.87 -0.57 5.55
CA ILE A 29 11.20 0.12 4.43
C ILE A 29 9.81 0.70 4.77
N MET A 30 9.38 0.58 6.04
CA MET A 30 8.06 1.02 6.47
C MET A 30 7.80 2.51 6.26
N ALA A 31 8.80 3.37 6.42
CA ALA A 31 8.67 4.81 6.18
C ALA A 31 8.37 5.12 4.71
N ALA A 32 9.10 4.48 3.78
CA ALA A 32 8.87 4.61 2.35
C ALA A 32 7.48 4.11 1.94
N ILE A 33 7.05 2.97 2.48
CA ILE A 33 5.70 2.43 2.21
C ILE A 33 4.62 3.37 2.71
N LYS A 34 4.78 3.97 3.89
CA LYS A 34 3.84 4.97 4.41
C LYS A 34 3.70 6.15 3.44
N LEU A 35 4.83 6.67 2.95
CA LEU A 35 4.85 7.78 2.00
C LEU A 35 4.16 7.42 0.67
N GLU A 36 4.44 6.23 0.13
CA GLU A 36 3.83 5.73 -1.10
C GLU A 36 2.31 5.57 -0.97
N VAL A 37 1.86 4.91 0.11
CA VAL A 37 0.44 4.72 0.40
C VAL A 37 -0.25 6.07 0.59
N GLN A 38 0.38 7.01 1.30
CA GLN A 38 -0.17 8.36 1.44
C GLN A 38 -0.29 9.09 0.10
N THR A 39 0.74 9.00 -0.74
CA THR A 39 0.75 9.62 -2.08
C THR A 39 -0.34 9.01 -2.95
N LEU A 40 -0.46 7.69 -2.94
CA LEU A 40 -1.49 6.96 -3.68
C LEU A 40 -2.91 7.34 -3.22
N HIS A 41 -3.12 7.50 -1.91
CA HIS A 41 -4.39 7.96 -1.36
C HIS A 41 -4.73 9.37 -1.85
N ARG A 42 -3.77 10.30 -1.81
CA ARG A 42 -3.94 11.68 -2.31
C ARG A 42 -4.28 11.74 -3.80
N GLN A 43 -3.79 10.80 -4.62
CA GLN A 43 -4.08 10.77 -6.05
C GLN A 43 -5.45 10.17 -6.39
N LYS A 44 -5.92 9.20 -5.59
CA LYS A 44 -7.14 8.43 -5.90
C LYS A 44 -8.37 8.85 -5.10
N HIS A 45 -8.20 9.48 -3.93
CA HIS A 45 -9.28 9.88 -3.03
C HIS A 45 -10.30 8.76 -2.75
N TYR A 46 -9.84 7.51 -2.65
CA TYR A 46 -10.71 6.37 -2.44
C TYR A 46 -11.08 6.18 -0.97
N GLU A 47 -12.36 5.86 -0.75
CA GLU A 47 -12.86 5.38 0.54
C GLU A 47 -12.14 4.12 1.02
N HIS A 48 -12.13 3.91 2.35
CA HIS A 48 -11.28 2.92 3.02
C HIS A 48 -11.27 1.53 2.39
N ASN A 49 -12.44 0.95 2.11
CA ASN A 49 -12.53 -0.41 1.58
C ASN A 49 -11.92 -0.53 0.17
N ARG A 50 -12.17 0.47 -0.68
CA ARG A 50 -11.64 0.53 -2.04
C ARG A 50 -10.14 0.78 -2.02
N PHE A 51 -9.69 1.67 -1.15
CA PHE A 51 -8.27 1.96 -0.96
C PHE A 51 -7.50 0.74 -0.41
N TYR A 52 -8.08 0.02 0.55
CA TYR A 52 -7.50 -1.22 1.06
C TYR A 52 -7.40 -2.30 -0.02
N GLY A 53 -8.42 -2.44 -0.88
CA GLY A 53 -8.39 -3.33 -2.04
C GLY A 53 -7.24 -3.02 -3.00
N LEU A 54 -7.02 -1.74 -3.29
CA LEU A 54 -5.90 -1.27 -4.11
C LEU A 54 -4.54 -1.61 -3.46
N CYS A 55 -4.37 -1.35 -2.16
CA CYS A 55 -3.15 -1.71 -1.46
C CYS A 55 -2.89 -3.23 -1.49
N LYS A 56 -3.94 -4.08 -1.41
CA LYS A 56 -3.79 -5.55 -1.53
C LYS A 56 -3.38 -6.03 -2.92
N GLN A 57 -3.58 -5.22 -3.96
CA GLN A 57 -3.08 -5.53 -5.30
C GLN A 57 -1.58 -5.25 -5.40
N LEU A 58 -1.10 -4.20 -4.73
CA LEU A 58 0.30 -3.75 -4.79
C LEU A 58 1.22 -4.46 -3.79
N TYR A 59 0.73 -4.74 -2.59
CA TYR A 59 1.52 -5.30 -1.49
C TYR A 59 1.05 -6.72 -1.15
N PHE A 60 2.01 -7.58 -0.79
CA PHE A 60 1.71 -8.94 -0.35
C PHE A 60 0.91 -8.93 0.96
N PHE A 61 1.33 -8.08 1.89
CA PHE A 61 0.65 -7.79 3.13
C PHE A 61 0.68 -6.28 3.37
N ILE A 62 -0.43 -5.71 3.83
CA ILE A 62 -0.54 -4.31 4.24
C ILE A 62 -1.43 -4.26 5.50
N PRO A 63 -0.95 -3.69 6.62
CA PRO A 63 -1.75 -3.61 7.84
C PRO A 63 -3.02 -2.77 7.61
N LYS A 64 -4.20 -3.31 7.93
CA LYS A 64 -5.47 -2.55 7.90
C LYS A 64 -5.42 -1.25 8.73
N PRO A 65 -4.84 -1.23 9.96
CA PRO A 65 -4.75 -0.01 10.75
C PRO A 65 -3.96 1.10 10.04
N LEU A 66 -2.92 0.73 9.29
CA LEU A 66 -2.12 1.68 8.53
C LEU A 66 -2.98 2.38 7.46
N VAL A 67 -3.72 1.59 6.67
CA VAL A 67 -4.60 2.10 5.62
C VAL A 67 -5.74 2.96 6.21
N ARG A 68 -6.29 2.56 7.36
CA ARG A 68 -7.33 3.33 8.07
C ARG A 68 -6.82 4.70 8.51
N GLY A 69 -5.61 4.78 9.06
CA GLY A 69 -5.01 6.05 9.51
C GLY A 69 -4.89 7.08 8.38
N PHE A 70 -4.54 6.66 7.17
CA PHE A 70 -4.45 7.58 6.02
C PHE A 70 -5.79 8.16 5.59
N VAL A 71 -6.82 7.32 5.52
CA VAL A 71 -8.17 7.75 5.11
C VAL A 71 -8.76 8.69 6.16
N GLN A 72 -8.62 8.36 7.45
CA GLN A 72 -9.13 9.20 8.55
C GLN A 72 -8.44 10.57 8.59
N ASN A 73 -7.11 10.61 8.44
CA ASN A 73 -6.37 11.88 8.40
C ASN A 73 -6.75 12.74 7.19
N ALA A 74 -7.04 12.13 6.03
CA ALA A 74 -7.50 12.87 4.86
C ALA A 74 -8.89 13.49 5.06
N ILE A 75 -9.81 12.76 5.70
CA ILE A 75 -11.15 13.28 6.06
C ILE A 75 -11.01 14.45 7.04
N PHE A 76 -10.13 14.33 8.05
CA PHE A 76 -9.88 15.39 9.02
C PHE A 76 -9.35 16.67 8.36
N VAL A 77 -8.34 16.54 7.49
CA VAL A 77 -7.77 17.70 6.75
C VAL A 77 -8.82 18.36 5.84
N HIS A 78 -9.69 17.57 5.20
CA HIS A 78 -10.74 18.15 4.35
C HIS A 78 -11.82 18.89 5.15
N LYS A 79 -12.18 18.40 6.34
CA LYS A 79 -13.19 19.04 7.21
C LYS A 79 -12.72 20.33 7.89
N HIS A 80 -11.43 20.52 8.09
CA HIS A 80 -10.86 21.68 8.80
C HIS A 80 -10.27 22.75 7.86
N ASN A 81 -10.37 22.56 6.54
CA ASN A 81 -9.97 23.54 5.52
C ASN A 81 -11.17 24.09 4.72
N LEU A 82 -12.40 23.93 5.24
CA LEU A 82 -13.64 24.48 4.70
C LEU A 82 -14.27 25.45 5.71
#